data_AF-A0A8S1RM67-F1
#
_entry.id   AF-A0A8S1RM67-F1
#
_cell.length_a   1.000
_cell.length_b   1.000
_cell.length_c   1.000
_cell.angle_alpha   90.00
_cell.angle_beta   90.00
_cell.angle_gamma   90.00
#
_symmetry.space_group_name_H-M   'P 1'
#
loop_
_entity.id
_entity.type
_entity.pdbx_description
1 polymer ?
#
loop_
_entity_poly.entity_id
_entity_poly.type
_entity_poly.pdbx_seq_one_letter_code
_entity_poly.pdbx_strand_id
1 'polypeptide(L)'
;MQDDQTYQILKKCNGKVIIQIDEQLLNAINTHFTIKPQQVEKEVPYQIKKQHNFQRRIVPFFMNQFMHWAEEMGYKQVDGYLRGIHKKKTSKQQKFELGDLKKLFGVINPRTKKIQMETQHKWIEFLSVKAEICVLVNNKIKDQETKQMYIQAIENLKDELKKEQPYDKFLSLCKKEESNNSLFEESKEISIKEEYSSGEYAPTYKNNPYHYLSYAYNNYD
;
A
#
# COMPACT_ATOMS: atom_id res chain seq x y z
N MET A 1 -2.67 -44.38 -21.46
CA MET A 1 -3.97 -43.72 -21.17
C MET A 1 -3.99 -42.22 -21.50
N GLN A 2 -2.83 -41.57 -21.74
CA GLN A 2 -2.74 -40.16 -22.18
C GLN A 2 -2.77 -40.01 -23.72
N ASP A 3 -2.27 -41.00 -24.47
CA ASP A 3 -2.16 -40.92 -25.93
C ASP A 3 -3.52 -40.81 -26.63
N ASP A 4 -4.55 -41.39 -26.03
CA ASP A 4 -5.91 -41.42 -26.56
C ASP A 4 -6.62 -40.05 -26.46
N GLN A 5 -6.25 -39.20 -25.49
CA GLN A 5 -6.85 -37.87 -25.33
C GLN A 5 -6.27 -36.85 -26.32
N THR A 6 -4.95 -36.88 -26.56
CA THR A 6 -4.29 -35.99 -27.53
C THR A 6 -4.80 -36.24 -28.95
N TYR A 7 -5.01 -37.52 -29.32
CA TYR A 7 -5.53 -37.91 -30.62
C TYR A 7 -6.98 -37.42 -30.83
N GLN A 8 -7.82 -37.48 -29.80
CA GLN A 8 -9.22 -37.03 -29.84
C GLN A 8 -9.34 -35.50 -29.97
N ILE A 9 -8.43 -34.73 -29.36
CA ILE A 9 -8.41 -33.26 -29.46
C ILE A 9 -8.03 -32.83 -30.88
N LEU A 10 -7.02 -33.46 -31.50
CA LEU A 10 -6.58 -33.15 -32.86
C LEU A 10 -7.66 -33.46 -33.91
N LYS A 11 -8.42 -34.55 -33.71
CA LYS A 11 -9.55 -34.92 -34.59
C LYS A 11 -10.71 -33.91 -34.53
N LYS A 12 -10.90 -33.22 -33.41
CA LYS A 12 -11.92 -32.17 -33.25
C LYS A 12 -11.50 -30.83 -33.86
N CYS A 13 -10.19 -30.54 -33.96
CA CYS A 13 -9.70 -29.26 -34.46
C CYS A 13 -9.66 -29.16 -35.99
N ASN A 14 -9.50 -30.26 -36.72
CA ASN A 14 -9.46 -30.26 -38.19
C ASN A 14 -10.59 -31.12 -38.77
N GLY A 15 -11.78 -30.55 -38.86
CA GLY A 15 -13.01 -31.22 -39.28
C GLY A 15 -13.06 -31.77 -40.72
N LYS A 16 -11.95 -31.95 -41.44
CA LYS A 16 -11.91 -32.62 -42.76
C LYS A 16 -10.50 -32.82 -43.36
N VAL A 17 -9.50 -33.27 -42.60
CA VAL A 17 -8.29 -33.87 -43.20
C VAL A 17 -7.76 -34.95 -42.26
N ILE A 18 -7.74 -36.21 -42.70
CA ILE A 18 -7.02 -37.29 -42.02
C ILE A 18 -5.54 -37.10 -42.36
N ILE A 19 -4.84 -36.28 -41.56
CA ILE A 19 -3.38 -36.27 -41.58
C ILE A 19 -2.96 -37.52 -40.80
N GLN A 20 -2.30 -38.47 -41.46
CA GLN A 20 -1.59 -39.54 -40.74
C GLN A 20 -0.47 -38.87 -39.95
N ILE A 21 -0.70 -38.69 -38.66
CA ILE A 21 0.29 -38.13 -37.74
C ILE A 21 1.28 -39.24 -37.41
N ASP A 22 2.52 -39.06 -37.85
CA ASP A 22 3.66 -39.91 -37.53
C ASP A 22 3.86 -39.97 -36.01
N GLU A 23 4.17 -41.16 -35.49
CA GLU A 23 4.40 -41.45 -34.07
C GLU A 23 5.51 -40.57 -33.49
N GLN A 24 6.47 -40.15 -34.32
CA GLN A 24 7.51 -39.19 -33.95
C GLN A 24 6.96 -37.78 -33.67
N LEU A 25 5.97 -37.33 -34.44
CA LEU A 25 5.33 -36.02 -34.24
C LEU A 25 4.45 -36.03 -32.98
N LEU A 26 3.77 -37.14 -32.70
CA LEU A 26 2.99 -37.31 -31.48
C LEU A 26 3.89 -37.30 -30.24
N ASN A 27 5.06 -37.95 -30.31
CA ASN A 27 6.07 -37.92 -29.25
C ASN A 27 6.69 -36.54 -29.06
N ALA A 28 6.94 -35.77 -30.14
CA ALA A 28 7.42 -34.39 -30.07
C ALA A 28 6.39 -33.45 -29.42
N ILE A 29 5.11 -33.65 -29.73
CA ILE A 29 4.01 -32.92 -29.09
C ILE A 29 3.93 -33.27 -27.60
N ASN A 30 3.93 -34.57 -27.26
CA ASN A 30 3.86 -35.02 -25.87
C ASN A 30 5.06 -34.54 -25.03
N THR A 31 6.26 -34.50 -25.59
CA THR A 31 7.46 -33.93 -24.94
C THR A 31 7.36 -32.41 -24.77
N HIS A 32 6.83 -31.67 -25.74
CA HIS A 32 6.59 -30.23 -25.59
C HIS A 32 5.48 -29.89 -24.57
N PHE A 33 4.47 -30.75 -24.41
CA PHE A 33 3.40 -30.58 -23.42
C PHE A 33 3.82 -31.00 -22.00
N THR A 34 4.81 -31.88 -21.83
CA THR A 34 5.36 -32.25 -20.52
C THR A 34 6.35 -31.23 -19.95
N ILE A 35 6.90 -30.32 -20.76
CA ILE A 35 7.94 -29.34 -20.34
C ILE A 35 7.35 -27.96 -19.94
N LYS A 36 6.03 -27.83 -19.78
CA LYS A 36 5.51 -26.70 -18.99
C LYS A 36 5.36 -27.18 -17.54
N PRO A 37 6.28 -26.83 -16.62
CA PRO A 37 5.94 -26.92 -15.22
C PRO A 37 4.64 -26.14 -15.06
N GLN A 38 3.58 -26.84 -14.65
CA GLN A 38 2.40 -26.17 -14.13
C GLN A 38 2.93 -25.27 -13.03
N GLN A 39 3.04 -23.98 -13.33
CA GLN A 39 3.09 -22.97 -12.29
C GLN A 39 1.76 -23.16 -11.59
N VAL A 40 1.79 -23.91 -10.50
CA VAL A 40 0.70 -23.98 -9.54
C VAL A 40 0.49 -22.53 -9.15
N GLU A 41 -0.51 -21.88 -9.74
CA GLU A 41 -1.00 -20.60 -9.27
C GLU A 41 -1.28 -20.83 -7.79
N LYS A 42 -0.42 -20.28 -6.92
CA LYS A 42 -0.66 -20.30 -5.49
C LYS A 42 -1.98 -19.59 -5.29
N GLU A 43 -3.06 -20.35 -5.13
CA GLU A 43 -4.38 -19.80 -4.87
C GLU A 43 -4.25 -18.98 -3.59
N VAL A 44 -4.30 -17.66 -3.74
CA VAL A 44 -4.26 -16.75 -2.60
C VAL A 44 -5.53 -17.01 -1.80
N PRO A 45 -5.43 -17.36 -0.50
CA PRO A 45 -6.59 -17.62 0.34
C PRO A 45 -7.66 -16.53 0.20
N TYR A 46 -8.93 -16.94 0.14
CA TYR A 46 -10.08 -16.05 -0.10
C TYR A 46 -10.10 -14.83 0.82
N GLN A 47 -9.72 -15.01 2.09
CA GLN A 47 -9.63 -13.93 3.08
C GLN A 47 -8.57 -12.88 2.73
N ILE A 48 -7.40 -13.30 2.23
CA ILE A 48 -6.33 -12.41 1.78
C ILE A 48 -6.77 -11.63 0.54
N LYS A 49 -7.50 -12.28 -0.37
CA LYS A 49 -8.10 -11.60 -1.54
C LYS A 49 -9.13 -10.54 -1.12
N LYS A 50 -9.99 -10.84 -0.13
CA LYS A 50 -10.96 -9.89 0.43
C LYS A 50 -10.26 -8.67 1.06
N GLN A 51 -9.22 -8.90 1.86
CA GLN A 51 -8.47 -7.83 2.52
C GLN A 51 -7.71 -6.95 1.52
N HIS A 52 -7.06 -7.53 0.52
CA HIS A 52 -6.36 -6.77 -0.52
C HIS A 52 -7.32 -5.95 -1.38
N ASN A 53 -8.49 -6.50 -1.71
CA ASN A 53 -9.55 -5.75 -2.40
C ASN A 53 -10.06 -4.58 -1.53
N PHE A 54 -10.19 -4.78 -0.23
CA PHE A 54 -10.56 -3.71 0.69
C PHE A 54 -9.49 -2.61 0.73
N GLN A 55 -8.20 -2.97 0.87
CA GLN A 55 -7.09 -2.02 0.90
C GLN A 55 -7.08 -1.09 -0.31
N ARG A 56 -7.31 -1.63 -1.52
CA ARG A 56 -7.39 -0.85 -2.76
C ARG A 56 -8.52 0.17 -2.79
N ARG A 57 -9.54 0.03 -1.95
CA ARG A 57 -10.68 0.95 -1.85
C ARG A 57 -10.46 2.08 -0.86
N ILE A 58 -9.49 1.95 0.06
CA ILE A 58 -9.24 2.94 1.12
C ILE A 58 -8.92 4.32 0.53
N VAL A 59 -7.89 4.41 -0.32
CA VAL A 59 -7.46 5.71 -0.89
C VAL A 59 -8.56 6.36 -1.75
N PRO A 60 -9.18 5.67 -2.72
CA PRO A 60 -10.30 6.24 -3.47
C PRO A 60 -11.46 6.73 -2.59
N PHE A 61 -11.74 6.01 -1.50
CA PHE A 61 -12.82 6.38 -0.59
C PHE A 61 -12.49 7.69 0.15
N PHE A 62 -11.39 7.71 0.91
CA PHE A 62 -11.07 8.85 1.77
C PHE A 62 -10.68 10.10 0.98
N MET A 63 -9.98 9.98 -0.16
CA MET A 63 -9.69 11.13 -1.02
C MET A 63 -10.95 11.77 -1.60
N ASN A 64 -11.97 10.96 -1.95
CA ASN A 64 -13.25 11.51 -2.38
C ASN A 64 -14.01 12.18 -1.23
N GLN A 65 -14.03 11.56 -0.04
CA GLN A 65 -14.65 12.19 1.14
C GLN A 65 -13.96 13.50 1.52
N PHE A 66 -12.63 13.54 1.43
CA PHE A 66 -11.85 14.75 1.66
C PHE A 66 -12.17 15.85 0.65
N MET A 67 -12.26 15.52 -0.64
CA MET A 67 -12.64 16.49 -1.67
C MET A 67 -14.04 17.07 -1.42
N HIS A 68 -15.02 16.23 -1.08
CA HIS A 68 -16.37 16.72 -0.73
C HIS A 68 -16.38 17.55 0.54
N TRP A 69 -15.63 17.14 1.57
CA TRP A 69 -15.52 17.92 2.80
C TRP A 69 -14.85 19.28 2.57
N ALA A 70 -13.82 19.34 1.72
CA ALA A 70 -13.18 20.60 1.34
C ALA A 70 -14.13 21.55 0.62
N GLU A 71 -15.00 21.01 -0.24
CA GLU A 71 -16.10 21.75 -0.89
C GLU A 71 -17.12 22.27 0.15
N GLU A 72 -17.58 21.41 1.06
CA GLU A 72 -18.53 21.77 2.14
C GLU A 72 -17.99 22.88 3.05
N MET A 73 -16.70 22.84 3.40
CA MET A 73 -16.05 23.82 4.27
C MET A 73 -15.64 25.12 3.53
N GLY A 74 -15.84 25.19 2.21
CA GLY A 74 -15.48 26.36 1.41
C GLY A 74 -13.98 26.52 1.17
N TYR A 75 -13.18 25.46 1.31
CA TYR A 75 -11.74 25.46 1.03
C TYR A 75 -11.46 25.43 -0.49
N LYS A 76 -11.83 26.51 -1.19
CA LYS A 76 -11.83 26.60 -2.67
C LYS A 76 -10.49 26.25 -3.31
N GLN A 77 -9.37 26.62 -2.69
CA GLN A 77 -8.05 26.30 -3.25
C GLN A 77 -7.75 24.80 -3.16
N VAL A 78 -8.07 24.18 -2.02
CA VAL A 78 -7.87 22.75 -1.78
C VAL A 78 -8.77 21.93 -2.69
N ASP A 79 -10.06 22.26 -2.75
CA ASP A 79 -11.01 21.62 -3.68
C ASP A 79 -10.56 21.77 -5.14
N GLY A 80 -10.18 22.98 -5.56
CA GLY A 80 -9.67 23.24 -6.91
C GLY A 80 -8.42 22.42 -7.25
N TYR A 81 -7.51 22.27 -6.28
CA TYR A 81 -6.31 21.44 -6.44
C TYR A 81 -6.65 19.95 -6.59
N LEU A 82 -7.54 19.42 -5.73
CA LEU A 82 -8.00 18.02 -5.78
C LEU A 82 -8.76 17.71 -7.08
N ARG A 83 -9.65 18.61 -7.51
CA ARG A 83 -10.33 18.50 -8.82
C ARG A 83 -9.36 18.57 -9.98
N GLY A 84 -8.30 19.38 -9.86
CA GLY A 84 -7.22 19.44 -10.84
C GLY A 84 -6.48 18.10 -10.97
N ILE A 85 -6.26 17.39 -9.87
CA ILE A 85 -5.71 16.02 -9.87
C ILE A 85 -6.72 15.05 -10.53
N HIS A 86 -7.98 15.10 -10.11
CA HIS A 86 -9.03 14.22 -10.59
C HIS A 86 -9.30 14.37 -12.10
N LYS A 87 -9.32 15.59 -12.64
CA LYS A 87 -9.54 15.87 -14.07
C LYS A 87 -8.45 15.31 -14.97
N LYS A 88 -7.22 15.15 -14.46
CA LYS A 88 -6.08 14.60 -15.22
C LYS A 88 -6.11 13.07 -15.31
N LYS A 89 -7.11 12.41 -14.71
CA LYS A 89 -7.23 10.96 -14.69
C LYS A 89 -7.70 10.43 -16.04
N THR A 90 -6.87 9.56 -16.62
CA THR A 90 -7.14 8.85 -17.88
C THR A 90 -7.70 7.44 -17.66
N SER A 91 -7.69 6.93 -16.41
CA SER A 91 -8.22 5.61 -16.11
C SER A 91 -9.75 5.58 -16.30
N LYS A 92 -10.30 4.46 -16.80
CA LYS A 92 -11.75 4.31 -17.08
C LYS A 92 -12.64 4.64 -15.87
N GLN A 93 -12.14 4.40 -14.65
CA GLN A 93 -12.89 4.65 -13.43
C GLN A 93 -12.71 6.07 -12.89
N GLN A 94 -11.71 6.81 -13.38
CA GLN A 94 -11.35 8.17 -12.96
C GLN A 94 -11.28 8.35 -11.44
N LYS A 95 -10.82 7.34 -10.69
CA LYS A 95 -10.74 7.40 -9.22
C LYS A 95 -9.39 7.96 -8.78
N PHE A 96 -9.38 8.51 -7.56
CA PHE A 96 -8.13 8.70 -6.83
C PHE A 96 -7.44 7.35 -6.61
N GLU A 97 -6.11 7.37 -6.67
CA GLU A 97 -5.24 6.21 -6.53
C GLU A 97 -4.16 6.51 -5.49
N LEU A 98 -3.48 5.47 -5.00
CA LEU A 98 -2.38 5.65 -4.05
C LEU A 98 -1.32 6.63 -4.58
N GLY A 99 -1.05 6.61 -5.88
CA GLY A 99 -0.10 7.52 -6.52
C GLY A 99 -0.46 9.01 -6.38
N ASP A 100 -1.74 9.37 -6.23
CA ASP A 100 -2.13 10.77 -6.00
C ASP A 100 -1.83 11.20 -4.57
N LEU A 101 -2.13 10.31 -3.60
CA LEU A 101 -1.84 10.55 -2.21
C LEU A 101 -0.32 10.63 -1.97
N LYS A 102 0.46 9.76 -2.63
CA LYS A 102 1.93 9.86 -2.66
C LYS A 102 2.42 11.15 -3.28
N LYS A 103 1.79 11.64 -4.36
CA LYS A 103 2.17 12.94 -4.96
C LYS A 103 1.84 14.10 -4.03
N LEU A 104 0.71 14.03 -3.31
CA LEU A 104 0.32 15.04 -2.34
C LEU A 104 1.37 15.15 -1.22
N PHE A 105 1.84 14.03 -0.67
CA PHE A 105 2.79 13.97 0.44
C PHE A 105 4.26 13.76 0.05
N GLY A 106 4.54 13.65 -1.25
CA GLY A 106 5.88 13.46 -1.79
C GLY A 106 6.63 14.78 -1.97
N VAL A 107 7.63 14.77 -2.86
CA VAL A 107 8.49 15.93 -3.13
C VAL A 107 7.64 17.18 -3.44
N ILE A 108 7.93 18.26 -2.72
CA ILE A 108 7.23 19.53 -2.86
C ILE A 108 7.59 20.18 -4.20
N ASN A 109 6.59 20.42 -5.04
CA ASN A 109 6.79 21.16 -6.28
C ASN A 109 6.81 22.67 -5.97
N PRO A 110 7.88 23.42 -6.32
CA PRO A 110 7.98 24.85 -6.02
C PRO A 110 6.79 25.68 -6.53
N ARG A 111 6.22 25.32 -7.68
CA ARG A 111 5.09 26.03 -8.28
C ARG A 111 3.78 25.84 -7.52
N THR A 112 3.61 24.69 -6.88
CA THR A 112 2.39 24.34 -6.13
C THR A 112 2.64 24.20 -4.63
N LYS A 113 3.81 24.61 -4.13
CA LYS A 113 4.24 24.41 -2.75
C LYS A 113 3.20 24.87 -1.75
N LYS A 114 2.71 26.11 -1.89
CA LYS A 114 1.74 26.71 -0.96
C LYS A 114 0.47 25.87 -0.89
N ILE A 115 -0.13 25.56 -2.04
CA ILE A 115 -1.39 24.80 -2.08
C ILE A 115 -1.20 23.32 -1.72
N GLN A 116 -0.05 22.72 -2.02
CA GLN A 116 0.27 21.36 -1.64
C GLN A 116 0.38 21.24 -0.11
N MET A 117 1.10 22.15 0.55
CA MET A 117 1.21 22.19 2.02
C MET A 117 -0.13 22.45 2.69
N GLU A 118 -0.93 23.37 2.16
CA GLU A 118 -2.28 23.64 2.66
C GLU A 118 -3.18 22.40 2.54
N THR A 119 -3.12 21.73 1.38
CA THR A 119 -3.88 20.49 1.14
C THR A 119 -3.44 19.37 2.08
N GLN A 120 -2.13 19.22 2.34
CA GLN A 120 -1.61 18.25 3.32
C GLN A 120 -2.13 18.55 4.73
N HIS A 121 -2.09 19.82 5.16
CA HIS A 121 -2.60 20.22 6.47
C HIS A 121 -4.11 19.93 6.60
N LYS A 122 -4.89 20.26 5.57
CA LYS A 122 -6.33 19.96 5.56
C LYS A 122 -6.64 18.47 5.48
N TRP A 123 -5.79 17.66 4.85
CA TRP A 123 -5.91 16.20 4.90
C TRP A 123 -5.73 15.66 6.33
N ILE A 124 -4.74 16.16 7.06
CA ILE A 124 -4.50 15.79 8.46
C ILE A 124 -5.69 16.18 9.35
N GLU A 125 -6.21 17.39 9.15
CA GLU A 125 -7.42 17.87 9.84
C GLU A 125 -8.61 16.96 9.51
N PHE A 126 -8.85 16.67 8.23
CA PHE A 126 -9.91 15.78 7.78
C PHE A 126 -9.85 14.40 8.46
N LEU A 127 -8.68 13.76 8.48
CA LEU A 127 -8.49 12.46 9.14
C LEU A 127 -8.76 12.52 10.64
N SER A 128 -8.55 13.68 11.27
CA SER A 128 -8.69 13.85 12.72
C SER A 128 -10.13 14.16 13.14
N VAL A 129 -10.88 14.90 12.32
CA VAL A 129 -12.17 15.48 12.76
C VAL A 129 -13.39 14.98 11.97
N LYS A 130 -13.21 14.52 10.73
CA LYS A 130 -14.33 14.27 9.82
C LYS A 130 -14.36 12.87 9.24
N ALA A 131 -13.21 12.23 9.01
CA ALA A 131 -13.12 10.97 8.29
C ALA A 131 -13.97 9.86 8.93
N GLU A 132 -13.99 9.76 10.25
CA GLU A 132 -14.81 8.77 10.97
C GLU A 132 -16.30 9.02 10.79
N ILE A 133 -16.74 10.29 10.93
CA ILE A 133 -18.13 10.69 10.69
C ILE A 133 -18.54 10.31 9.27
N CYS A 134 -17.70 10.59 8.27
CA CYS A 134 -17.93 10.22 6.88
C CYS A 134 -18.12 8.71 6.67
N VAL A 135 -17.47 7.86 7.46
CA VAL A 135 -17.68 6.40 7.42
C VAL A 135 -19.02 6.04 8.07
N LEU A 136 -19.31 6.58 9.25
CA LEU A 136 -20.50 6.24 10.03
C LEU A 136 -21.80 6.60 9.32
N VAL A 137 -21.84 7.77 8.67
CA VAL A 137 -23.03 8.27 7.96
C VAL A 137 -23.16 7.76 6.52
N ASN A 138 -22.19 6.99 6.02
CA ASN A 138 -22.22 6.53 4.63
C ASN A 138 -23.20 5.36 4.44
N ASN A 139 -24.35 5.65 3.85
CA ASN A 139 -25.40 4.66 3.58
C ASN A 139 -24.97 3.55 2.61
N LYS A 140 -23.85 3.69 1.89
CA LYS A 140 -23.31 2.64 1.02
C LYS A 140 -22.56 1.55 1.80
N ILE A 141 -22.16 1.83 3.04
CA ILE A 141 -21.52 0.86 3.93
C ILE A 141 -22.57 0.38 4.92
N LYS A 142 -23.24 -0.74 4.57
CA LYS A 142 -24.39 -1.24 5.33
C LYS A 142 -23.96 -2.00 6.58
N ASP A 143 -22.89 -2.76 6.48
CA ASP A 143 -22.44 -3.67 7.53
C ASP A 143 -21.48 -2.98 8.51
N GLN A 144 -21.69 -3.23 9.80
CA GLN A 144 -20.90 -2.62 10.87
C GLN A 144 -19.44 -3.08 10.84
N GLU A 145 -19.18 -4.33 10.43
CA GLU A 145 -17.83 -4.87 10.29
C GLU A 145 -17.00 -4.04 9.28
N THR A 146 -17.53 -3.79 8.08
CA THR A 146 -16.83 -2.95 7.09
C THR A 146 -16.68 -1.51 7.57
N LYS A 147 -17.66 -0.94 8.30
CA LYS A 147 -17.48 0.38 8.93
C LYS A 147 -16.27 0.38 9.85
N GLN A 148 -16.14 -0.61 10.74
CA GLN A 148 -14.99 -0.74 11.63
C GLN A 148 -13.68 -0.92 10.86
N MET A 149 -13.66 -1.68 9.77
CA MET A 149 -12.48 -1.78 8.90
C MET A 149 -12.06 -0.43 8.31
N TYR A 150 -13.02 0.41 7.89
CA TYR A 150 -12.70 1.76 7.42
C TYR A 150 -12.22 2.67 8.55
N ILE A 151 -12.79 2.57 9.75
CA ILE A 151 -12.33 3.33 10.92
C ILE A 151 -10.89 2.95 11.25
N GLN A 152 -10.57 1.65 11.29
CA GLN A 152 -9.19 1.19 11.48
C GLN A 152 -8.27 1.68 10.36
N ALA A 153 -8.76 1.77 9.12
CA ALA A 153 -7.98 2.32 8.02
C ALA A 153 -7.64 3.81 8.21
N ILE A 154 -8.44 4.59 8.94
CA ILE A 154 -8.11 5.99 9.30
C ILE A 154 -6.87 6.00 10.18
N GLU A 155 -6.80 5.14 11.18
CA GLU A 155 -5.62 5.05 12.06
C GLU A 155 -4.37 4.63 11.28
N ASN A 156 -4.49 3.65 10.38
CA ASN A 156 -3.39 3.28 9.49
C ASN A 156 -2.94 4.45 8.61
N LEU A 157 -3.87 5.25 8.09
CA LEU A 157 -3.55 6.44 7.30
C LEU A 157 -2.87 7.54 8.12
N LYS A 158 -3.20 7.65 9.42
CA LYS A 158 -2.52 8.56 10.36
C LYS A 158 -1.12 8.07 10.70
N ASP A 159 -0.94 6.77 10.88
CA ASP A 159 0.38 6.19 11.17
C ASP A 159 1.35 6.32 9.99
N GLU A 160 0.86 6.25 8.75
CA GLU A 160 1.67 6.55 7.57
C GLU A 160 2.24 7.98 7.58
N LEU A 161 1.53 8.95 8.14
CA LEU A 161 2.01 10.35 8.21
C LEU A 161 3.23 10.52 9.12
N LYS A 162 3.49 9.56 10.02
CA LYS A 162 4.65 9.57 10.93
C LYS A 162 5.91 9.02 10.26
N LYS A 163 5.80 8.43 9.06
CA LYS A 163 6.92 7.84 8.32
C LYS A 163 7.67 8.92 7.55
N GLU A 164 8.95 8.68 7.29
CA GLU A 164 9.81 9.57 6.48
C GLU A 164 9.22 9.81 5.08
N GLN A 165 8.64 8.76 4.49
CA GLN A 165 7.93 8.84 3.20
C GLN A 165 6.49 8.36 3.36
N PRO A 166 5.54 9.27 3.68
CA PRO A 166 4.16 8.90 3.89
C PRO A 166 3.54 8.21 2.66
N TYR A 167 2.78 7.15 2.93
CA TYR A 167 1.98 6.40 1.95
C TYR A 167 2.77 5.63 0.88
N ASP A 168 4.11 5.64 0.91
CA ASP A 168 4.89 4.95 -0.12
C ASP A 168 4.63 3.43 -0.13
N LYS A 169 4.43 2.85 1.05
CA LYS A 169 4.22 1.41 1.24
C LYS A 169 2.82 1.05 1.76
N PHE A 170 1.85 1.96 1.67
CA PHE A 170 0.53 1.79 2.27
C PHE A 170 -0.26 0.56 1.77
N LEU A 171 -0.15 0.22 0.48
CA LEU A 171 -0.80 -0.96 -0.10
C LEU A 171 0.14 -2.18 -0.17
N SER A 172 1.37 -2.06 0.32
CA SER A 172 2.24 -3.22 0.42
C SER A 172 1.73 -4.11 1.55
N LEU A 173 1.61 -5.41 1.28
CA LEU A 173 1.34 -6.37 2.34
C LEU A 173 2.50 -6.25 3.34
N CYS A 174 2.20 -5.93 4.60
CA CYS A 174 3.12 -6.26 5.68
C CYS A 174 3.36 -7.76 5.57
N LYS A 175 4.48 -8.16 4.99
CA LYS A 175 5.06 -9.46 5.31
C LYS A 175 5.22 -9.39 6.83
N LYS A 176 4.42 -10.13 7.57
CA LYS A 176 4.68 -10.31 9.00
C LYS A 176 6.09 -10.87 9.05
N GLU A 177 7.06 -10.04 9.39
CA GLU A 177 8.24 -10.55 10.07
C GLU A 177 7.67 -11.14 11.35
N GLU A 178 7.71 -12.46 11.45
CA GLU A 178 7.68 -13.16 12.73
C GLU A 178 8.93 -12.70 13.50
N SER A 179 8.88 -11.50 14.06
CA SER A 179 9.87 -11.04 15.02
C SER A 179 9.55 -11.74 16.34
N ASN A 180 10.28 -12.83 16.54
CA ASN A 180 10.55 -13.47 17.83
C ASN A 180 10.58 -12.42 18.95
N ASN A 181 9.59 -12.47 19.84
CA ASN A 181 9.71 -11.98 21.20
C ASN A 181 8.83 -12.87 22.10
N SER A 182 9.16 -14.16 22.11
CA SER A 182 8.88 -15.05 23.23
C SER A 182 10.21 -15.37 23.91
N LEU A 183 10.76 -14.42 24.66
CA LEU A 183 11.85 -14.70 25.58
C LEU A 183 11.96 -13.59 26.63
N PHE A 184 10.97 -13.55 27.50
CA PHE A 184 11.13 -13.02 28.85
C PHE A 184 10.42 -13.97 29.81
N GLU A 185 11.07 -15.09 30.10
CA GLU A 185 10.94 -15.75 31.39
C GLU A 185 12.34 -15.96 31.97
N GLU A 186 12.54 -15.28 33.09
CA GLU A 186 13.44 -15.46 34.22
C GLU A 186 14.58 -16.50 34.12
N SER A 187 15.81 -16.08 34.44
CA SER A 187 16.50 -16.47 35.69
C SER A 187 17.90 -15.82 35.82
N LYS A 188 18.11 -15.12 36.94
CA LYS A 188 19.25 -15.15 37.89
C LYS A 188 20.48 -16.00 37.48
N GLU A 189 21.76 -15.70 37.74
CA GLU A 189 22.48 -14.85 38.69
C GLU A 189 24.00 -14.94 38.34
N ILE A 190 24.70 -13.80 38.38
CA ILE A 190 25.99 -13.54 39.08
C ILE A 190 27.33 -14.22 38.66
N SER A 191 28.38 -13.36 38.63
CA SER A 191 29.83 -13.60 38.83
C SER A 191 30.64 -14.16 37.64
N ILE A 192 31.84 -13.70 37.25
CA ILE A 192 32.91 -12.89 37.88
C ILE A 192 33.70 -12.12 36.78
N LYS A 193 34.30 -11.00 37.21
CA LYS A 193 35.22 -10.09 36.50
C LYS A 193 36.59 -10.71 36.19
N GLU A 194 37.24 -10.24 35.13
CA GLU A 194 38.65 -9.75 35.04
C GLU A 194 38.92 -9.34 33.56
N GLU A 195 39.12 -8.05 33.25
CA GLU A 195 40.42 -7.32 33.10
C GLU A 195 41.19 -7.74 31.82
N TYR A 196 41.54 -6.90 30.83
CA TYR A 196 42.31 -5.64 30.83
C TYR A 196 42.26 -4.88 29.47
N SER A 197 42.46 -3.55 29.53
CA SER A 197 43.16 -2.63 28.59
C SER A 197 42.73 -2.54 27.11
N SER A 198 42.60 -1.38 26.44
CA SER A 198 43.21 -0.05 26.62
C SER A 198 42.47 0.99 25.74
N GLY A 199 42.55 2.28 26.12
CA GLY A 199 42.67 3.37 25.14
C GLY A 199 41.43 4.21 24.81
N GLU A 200 41.46 5.44 25.34
CA GLU A 200 40.94 6.70 24.77
C GLU A 200 39.52 7.19 25.13
N TYR A 201 39.50 8.44 25.63
CA TYR A 201 38.40 9.17 26.23
C TYR A 201 37.69 10.05 25.18
N ALA A 202 36.39 10.31 25.42
CA ALA A 202 35.36 10.78 24.50
C ALA A 202 35.55 12.21 23.90
N PRO A 203 34.72 12.62 22.91
CA PRO A 203 33.44 13.22 23.31
C PRO A 203 32.23 12.79 22.47
N THR A 204 31.11 12.62 23.16
CA THR A 204 29.76 12.52 22.61
C THR A 204 29.31 13.88 22.07
N TYR A 205 29.08 13.97 20.76
CA TYR A 205 28.25 15.03 20.19
C TYR A 205 27.17 14.46 19.27
N LYS A 206 25.93 14.65 19.76
CA LYS A 206 24.68 14.53 19.04
C LYS A 206 24.69 15.46 17.82
N ASN A 207 24.91 14.92 16.62
CA ASN A 207 24.52 15.61 15.39
C ASN A 207 23.07 15.28 15.07
N ASN A 208 22.17 16.03 15.71
CA ASN A 208 20.78 16.16 15.29
C ASN A 208 20.75 17.02 14.00
N PRO A 209 20.31 16.50 12.85
CA PRO A 209 20.37 17.21 11.56
C PRO A 209 19.38 18.38 11.42
N TYR A 210 18.68 18.77 12.50
CA TYR A 210 17.64 19.80 12.47
C TYR A 210 17.96 21.10 13.26
N HIS A 211 19.22 21.34 13.62
CA HIS A 211 19.60 22.58 14.33
C HIS A 211 19.33 23.87 13.51
N TYR A 212 19.16 23.80 12.19
CA TYR A 212 18.88 24.99 11.37
C TYR A 212 17.43 25.51 11.50
N LEU A 213 16.52 24.77 12.15
CA LEU A 213 15.12 25.16 12.28
C LEU A 213 14.83 26.04 13.50
N SER A 214 15.80 26.30 14.39
CA SER A 214 15.58 27.06 15.65
C SER A 214 15.90 28.55 15.58
N TYR A 215 16.15 29.15 14.41
CA TYR A 215 16.43 30.59 14.27
C TYR A 215 15.31 31.41 13.62
N ALA A 216 14.09 30.87 13.46
CA ALA A 216 12.97 31.60 12.85
C ALA A 216 11.93 32.15 13.84
N TYR A 217 12.10 31.95 15.15
CA TYR A 217 11.21 32.52 16.18
C TYR A 217 12.02 32.96 17.40
N ASN A 218 12.55 34.18 17.32
CA ASN A 218 12.93 35.03 18.46
C ASN A 218 13.19 36.44 17.92
N ASN A 219 12.14 37.10 17.44
CA ASN A 219 12.10 38.54 17.22
C ASN A 219 10.63 38.97 17.18
N TYR A 220 9.97 38.89 18.33
CA TYR A 220 8.84 39.74 18.72
C TYR A 220 8.83 39.74 20.25
N ASP A 221 9.64 40.64 20.81
CA ASP A 221 9.28 41.56 21.90
C ASP A 221 10.36 42.66 21.96
#